data_AF-A0A8T5MA67-F1
#
_entry.id   AF-A0A8T5MA67-F1
#
_cell.length_a   1.000
_cell.length_b   1.000
_cell.length_c   1.000
_cell.angle_alpha   90.00
_cell.angle_beta   90.00
_cell.angle_gamma   90.00
#
_symmetry.space_group_name_H-M   'P 1'
#
loop_
_entity.id
_entity.type
_entity.pdbx_description
1 polymer ?
#
loop_
_entity_poly.entity_id
_entity_poly.type
_entity_poly.pdbx_seq_one_letter_code
_entity_poly.pdbx_strand_id
1 'polypeptide(L)'
;MNKRGFVLAILIFAVVVLGVILAVYFLVEEDDKTSDENGELNECNDGTDNDGDGKVDYLIDEGCENESDNDESDCGDGICEGEESFDSCSDDCLPLVNETHAICSNNSCVEIEGMGEDGCSTDADCQSDEGLPDLIISNISMEITDEITNSTTNVTVYSVTVYTTVKNIGESSAEQSTTRVSFGGELFPLSFTITYTPSLEPDQETIVESVYDELEEGEYDATASVDHLLKIEELDEENNGFGVIMLVVSDSN
;
A
#
# COMPACT_ATOMS: atom_id res chain seq x y z
N MET A 1 -85.78 -21.97 -29.03
CA MET A 1 -84.54 -21.92 -29.83
C MET A 1 -83.99 -23.33 -29.97
N ASN A 2 -83.82 -23.83 -31.20
CA ASN A 2 -83.41 -25.22 -31.44
C ASN A 2 -81.98 -25.45 -30.93
N LYS A 3 -81.79 -26.42 -30.01
CA LYS A 3 -80.48 -26.78 -29.44
C LYS A 3 -79.41 -27.01 -30.50
N ARG A 4 -79.80 -27.46 -31.70
CA ARG A 4 -78.90 -27.64 -32.85
C ARG A 4 -78.37 -26.33 -33.46
N GLY A 5 -79.16 -25.25 -33.46
CA GLY A 5 -78.72 -23.94 -33.95
C GLY A 5 -77.76 -23.23 -33.00
N PHE A 6 -77.92 -23.44 -31.69
CA PHE A 6 -77.05 -22.86 -30.67
C PHE A 6 -75.65 -23.49 -30.67
N VAL A 7 -75.56 -24.82 -30.83
CA VAL A 7 -74.27 -25.53 -30.93
C VAL A 7 -73.52 -25.15 -32.21
N LEU A 8 -74.23 -24.98 -33.34
CA LEU A 8 -73.62 -24.55 -34.59
C LEU A 8 -73.06 -23.12 -34.50
N ALA A 9 -73.76 -22.22 -33.81
CA ALA A 9 -73.30 -20.84 -33.60
C ALA A 9 -72.03 -20.77 -32.72
N ILE A 10 -71.95 -21.60 -31.66
CA ILE A 10 -70.75 -21.67 -30.80
C ILE A 10 -69.56 -22.23 -31.56
N LEU A 11 -69.76 -23.27 -32.38
CA LEU A 11 -68.68 -23.84 -33.20
C LEU A 11 -68.15 -22.83 -34.23
N ILE A 12 -69.04 -22.08 -34.89
CA ILE A 12 -68.64 -21.03 -35.83
C ILE A 12 -67.86 -19.93 -35.11
N PHE A 13 -68.33 -19.49 -33.94
CA PHE A 13 -67.63 -18.46 -33.15
C PHE A 13 -66.26 -18.93 -32.69
N ALA A 14 -66.14 -20.18 -32.22
CA ALA A 14 -64.86 -20.75 -31.80
C ALA A 14 -63.87 -20.86 -32.97
N VAL A 15 -64.31 -21.27 -34.16
CA VAL A 15 -63.45 -21.34 -35.36
C VAL A 15 -63.01 -19.96 -35.82
N VAL A 16 -63.89 -18.95 -35.76
CA VAL A 16 -63.54 -17.56 -36.09
C VAL A 16 -62.55 -17.00 -35.07
N VAL A 17 -62.77 -17.21 -33.77
CA VAL A 17 -61.85 -16.74 -32.73
C VAL A 17 -60.50 -17.44 -32.82
N LEU A 18 -60.46 -18.75 -33.06
CA LEU A 18 -59.21 -19.48 -33.24
C LEU A 18 -58.47 -19.03 -34.51
N GLY A 19 -59.20 -18.76 -35.59
CA GLY A 19 -58.64 -18.21 -36.82
C GLY A 19 -58.09 -16.80 -36.65
N VAL A 20 -58.76 -15.95 -35.87
CA VAL A 20 -58.27 -14.60 -35.52
C VAL A 20 -57.05 -14.70 -34.60
N ILE A 21 -57.05 -15.58 -33.60
CA ILE A 21 -55.90 -15.78 -32.72
C ILE A 21 -54.69 -16.31 -33.51
N LEU A 22 -54.89 -17.28 -34.41
CA LEU A 22 -53.82 -17.76 -35.31
C LEU A 22 -53.35 -16.68 -36.26
N ALA A 23 -54.25 -15.85 -36.81
CA ALA A 23 -53.87 -14.73 -37.67
C ALA A 23 -53.11 -13.65 -36.90
N VAL A 24 -53.49 -13.36 -35.65
CA VAL A 24 -52.76 -12.42 -34.78
C VAL A 24 -51.41 -13.02 -34.39
N TYR A 25 -51.33 -14.31 -34.08
CA TYR A 25 -50.06 -14.99 -33.79
C TYR A 25 -49.11 -14.98 -35.00
N PHE A 26 -49.65 -15.10 -36.22
CA PHE A 26 -48.86 -15.01 -37.46
C PHE A 26 -48.53 -13.56 -37.90
N LEU A 27 -49.14 -12.54 -37.27
CA LEU A 27 -48.85 -11.13 -37.52
C LEU A 27 -47.98 -10.50 -36.42
N VAL A 28 -47.55 -11.28 -35.42
CA VAL A 28 -46.61 -10.87 -34.39
C VAL A 28 -45.32 -11.66 -34.61
N GLU A 29 -44.61 -11.30 -35.68
CA GLU A 29 -43.20 -11.65 -35.92
C GLU A 29 -42.68 -10.72 -37.03
N GLU A 30 -42.65 -9.43 -36.71
CA GLU A 30 -41.67 -8.50 -37.26
C GLU A 30 -40.99 -7.92 -36.02
N ASP A 31 -40.01 -8.66 -35.50
CA ASP A 31 -38.94 -8.01 -34.74
C ASP A 31 -38.31 -7.02 -35.73
N ASP A 32 -38.34 -5.73 -35.36
CA ASP A 32 -37.94 -4.58 -36.17
C ASP A 32 -36.43 -4.59 -36.36
N LYS A 33 -35.94 -5.54 -37.18
CA LYS A 33 -34.52 -5.67 -37.44
C LYS A 33 -34.05 -4.54 -38.35
N THR A 34 -33.15 -3.72 -37.85
CA THR A 34 -32.50 -2.66 -38.60
C THR A 34 -31.55 -3.26 -39.65
N SER A 35 -31.79 -2.89 -40.92
CA SER A 35 -31.01 -3.34 -42.07
C SER A 35 -30.25 -2.18 -42.71
N ASP A 36 -29.07 -2.48 -43.24
CA ASP A 36 -28.24 -1.56 -44.00
C ASP A 36 -28.88 -1.13 -45.34
N GLU A 37 -28.19 -0.27 -46.11
CA GLU A 37 -28.68 0.22 -47.40
C GLU A 37 -28.79 -0.84 -48.51
N ASN A 38 -28.28 -2.06 -48.28
CA ASN A 38 -28.37 -3.22 -49.18
C ASN A 38 -29.40 -4.26 -48.74
N GLY A 39 -30.05 -4.07 -47.58
CA GLY A 39 -31.03 -5.00 -47.02
C GLY A 39 -30.40 -6.19 -46.30
N GLU A 40 -29.13 -6.10 -45.94
CA GLU A 40 -28.46 -6.99 -45.00
C GLU A 40 -28.73 -6.47 -43.58
N LEU A 41 -28.93 -7.38 -42.63
CA LEU A 41 -29.13 -7.00 -41.24
C LEU A 41 -27.80 -6.47 -40.70
N ASN A 42 -27.85 -5.50 -39.79
CA ASN A 42 -26.63 -5.05 -39.14
C ASN A 42 -26.03 -6.19 -38.30
N GLU A 43 -24.70 -6.25 -38.21
CA GLU A 43 -23.97 -7.37 -37.58
C GLU A 43 -24.49 -7.63 -36.16
N CYS A 44 -24.73 -6.58 -35.36
CA CYS A 44 -25.28 -6.66 -34.01
C CYS A 44 -26.77 -7.03 -33.87
N ASN A 45 -27.44 -7.42 -34.96
CA ASN A 45 -28.85 -7.88 -34.95
C ASN A 45 -29.12 -8.89 -36.08
N ASP A 46 -28.10 -9.53 -36.65
CA ASP A 46 -28.28 -10.48 -37.74
C ASP A 46 -28.50 -11.93 -37.25
N GLY A 47 -28.16 -12.24 -35.99
CA GLY A 47 -28.25 -13.58 -35.41
C GLY A 47 -27.00 -14.43 -35.58
N THR A 48 -25.89 -13.84 -36.00
CA THR A 48 -24.59 -14.48 -36.27
C THR A 48 -23.51 -13.81 -35.42
N ASP A 49 -22.45 -14.57 -35.16
CA ASP A 49 -21.22 -14.12 -34.49
C ASP A 49 -20.25 -13.71 -35.62
N ASN A 50 -20.23 -12.42 -35.96
CA ASN A 50 -19.55 -11.88 -37.13
C ASN A 50 -18.06 -11.63 -36.87
N ASP A 51 -17.66 -11.48 -35.61
CA ASP A 51 -16.27 -11.27 -35.19
C ASP A 51 -15.58 -12.57 -34.68
N GLY A 52 -16.37 -13.59 -34.31
CA GLY A 52 -15.93 -14.92 -33.95
C GLY A 52 -15.54 -15.11 -32.48
N ASP A 53 -15.94 -14.22 -31.58
CA ASP A 53 -15.62 -14.26 -30.14
C ASP A 53 -16.52 -15.26 -29.35
N GLY A 54 -17.64 -15.69 -29.97
CA GLY A 54 -18.61 -16.63 -29.42
C GLY A 54 -19.79 -15.99 -28.70
N LYS A 55 -19.88 -14.66 -28.67
CA LYS A 55 -21.07 -13.86 -28.38
C LYS A 55 -21.79 -13.57 -29.71
N VAL A 56 -23.04 -13.12 -29.62
CA VAL A 56 -23.93 -12.96 -30.78
C VAL A 56 -24.91 -11.83 -30.47
N ASP A 57 -24.88 -10.79 -31.29
CA ASP A 57 -25.81 -9.65 -31.31
C ASP A 57 -25.87 -8.82 -30.00
N TYR A 58 -26.50 -7.64 -30.11
CA TYR A 58 -26.80 -6.75 -28.99
C TYR A 58 -27.49 -7.46 -27.80
N LEU A 59 -27.06 -7.11 -26.58
CA LEU A 59 -27.41 -7.67 -25.25
C LEU A 59 -26.57 -8.88 -24.80
N ILE A 60 -25.96 -9.60 -25.73
CA ILE A 60 -25.08 -10.74 -25.43
C ILE A 60 -23.65 -10.40 -25.82
N ASP A 61 -23.49 -9.76 -26.98
CA ASP A 61 -22.24 -9.21 -27.46
C ASP A 61 -21.93 -7.87 -26.80
N GLU A 62 -20.67 -7.73 -26.38
CA GLU A 62 -20.12 -6.55 -25.73
C GLU A 62 -19.48 -5.58 -26.74
N GLY A 63 -19.15 -6.06 -27.94
CA GLY A 63 -18.73 -5.25 -29.10
C GLY A 63 -19.90 -4.58 -29.83
N CYS A 64 -21.13 -4.70 -29.32
CA CYS A 64 -22.33 -4.11 -29.92
C CYS A 64 -22.93 -3.00 -29.06
N GLU A 65 -22.89 -1.75 -29.51
CA GLU A 65 -23.49 -0.62 -28.77
C GLU A 65 -25.03 -0.72 -28.74
N ASN A 66 -25.62 -1.15 -29.86
CA ASN A 66 -27.07 -1.25 -30.05
C ASN A 66 -27.46 -2.17 -31.23
N GLU A 67 -28.74 -2.51 -31.35
CA GLU A 67 -29.26 -3.34 -32.47
C GLU A 67 -29.07 -2.70 -33.87
N SER A 68 -28.80 -1.40 -33.93
CA SER A 68 -28.52 -0.67 -35.17
C SER A 68 -27.03 -0.58 -35.48
N ASP A 69 -26.17 -1.12 -34.61
CA ASP A 69 -24.73 -1.15 -34.80
C ASP A 69 -24.33 -2.20 -35.84
N ASN A 70 -23.39 -1.85 -36.72
CA ASN A 70 -22.99 -2.65 -37.88
C ASN A 70 -21.58 -3.22 -37.77
N ASP A 71 -20.95 -3.08 -36.60
CA ASP A 71 -19.65 -3.67 -36.28
C ASP A 71 -19.83 -4.43 -34.96
N GLU A 72 -19.57 -5.74 -34.97
CA GLU A 72 -19.59 -6.57 -33.75
C GLU A 72 -18.17 -6.74 -33.18
N SER A 73 -17.16 -6.09 -33.76
CA SER A 73 -15.77 -6.27 -33.34
C SER A 73 -15.54 -5.67 -31.95
N ASP A 74 -15.02 -6.47 -31.01
CA ASP A 74 -14.42 -6.02 -29.73
C ASP A 74 -13.26 -4.99 -29.88
N CYS A 75 -12.81 -4.71 -31.12
CA CYS A 75 -11.78 -3.70 -31.42
C CYS A 75 -11.73 -3.31 -32.92
N GLY A 76 -11.60 -2.02 -33.23
CA GLY A 76 -11.41 -1.40 -34.55
C GLY A 76 -12.52 -0.44 -35.01
N ASP A 77 -13.57 -0.22 -34.22
CA ASP A 77 -14.78 0.53 -34.60
C ASP A 77 -14.76 2.03 -34.17
N GLY A 78 -13.83 2.39 -33.28
CA GLY A 78 -13.64 3.72 -32.72
C GLY A 78 -14.52 4.07 -31.52
N ILE A 79 -15.17 3.10 -30.87
CA ILE A 79 -16.00 3.28 -29.67
C ILE A 79 -15.42 2.41 -28.55
N CYS A 80 -15.27 2.95 -27.32
CA CYS A 80 -14.68 2.22 -26.20
C CYS A 80 -15.78 1.58 -25.33
N GLU A 81 -16.15 0.33 -25.60
CA GLU A 81 -17.27 -0.39 -24.96
C GLU A 81 -16.86 -1.76 -24.39
N GLY A 82 -17.80 -2.49 -23.78
CA GLY A 82 -17.54 -3.87 -23.33
C GLY A 82 -16.41 -4.07 -22.30
N GLU A 83 -15.54 -5.06 -22.56
CA GLU A 83 -14.28 -5.34 -21.82
C GLU A 83 -13.06 -4.65 -22.44
N GLU A 84 -13.28 -3.64 -23.29
CA GLU A 84 -12.19 -2.87 -23.87
C GLU A 84 -11.49 -2.00 -22.82
N SER A 85 -10.17 -1.94 -22.97
CA SER A 85 -9.30 -1.11 -22.17
C SER A 85 -8.13 -0.66 -23.04
N PHE A 86 -7.39 0.35 -22.59
CA PHE A 86 -6.17 0.76 -23.27
C PHE A 86 -5.20 -0.42 -23.54
N ASP A 87 -5.16 -1.42 -22.65
CA ASP A 87 -4.27 -2.59 -22.79
C ASP A 87 -4.83 -3.68 -23.72
N SER A 88 -6.16 -3.80 -23.85
CA SER A 88 -6.84 -4.83 -24.65
C SER A 88 -7.28 -4.35 -26.03
N CYS A 89 -7.61 -3.06 -26.19
CA CYS A 89 -8.01 -2.43 -27.44
C CYS A 89 -7.59 -0.95 -27.49
N SER A 90 -6.33 -0.69 -27.81
CA SER A 90 -5.79 0.68 -27.91
C SER A 90 -6.22 1.45 -29.15
N ASP A 91 -6.78 0.75 -30.15
CA ASP A 91 -7.21 1.36 -31.42
C ASP A 91 -8.53 2.14 -31.25
N ASP A 92 -9.42 1.71 -30.35
CA ASP A 92 -10.70 2.40 -30.06
C ASP A 92 -10.66 3.17 -28.74
N CYS A 93 -10.09 2.58 -27.69
CA CYS A 93 -9.86 3.25 -26.41
C CYS A 93 -8.58 4.11 -26.47
N LEU A 94 -8.40 4.89 -27.54
CA LEU A 94 -7.35 5.90 -27.62
C LEU A 94 -7.42 6.76 -26.35
N PRO A 95 -6.31 6.93 -25.61
CA PRO A 95 -6.33 7.75 -24.41
C PRO A 95 -6.69 9.15 -24.87
N LEU A 96 -7.85 9.63 -24.44
CA LEU A 96 -8.18 11.05 -24.53
C LEU A 96 -6.99 11.78 -23.89
N VAL A 97 -6.16 12.37 -24.75
CA VAL A 97 -4.98 13.12 -24.40
C VAL A 97 -5.38 14.33 -23.55
N ASN A 98 -5.49 14.13 -22.23
CA ASN A 98 -5.17 15.11 -21.18
C ASN A 98 -5.23 14.55 -19.74
N GLU A 99 -5.22 13.23 -19.53
CA GLU A 99 -5.19 12.66 -18.18
C GLU A 99 -3.71 12.59 -17.73
N THR A 100 -3.36 13.46 -16.79
CA THR A 100 -2.11 13.40 -16.03
C THR A 100 -2.43 12.88 -14.64
N HIS A 101 -1.50 12.13 -14.04
CA HIS A 101 -1.55 11.81 -12.62
C HIS A 101 -0.24 12.21 -11.96
N ALA A 102 -0.33 12.49 -10.67
CA ALA A 102 0.78 13.01 -9.90
C ALA A 102 1.55 11.87 -9.22
N ILE A 103 2.87 11.82 -9.42
CA ILE A 103 3.76 10.87 -8.76
C ILE A 103 4.91 11.60 -8.06
N CYS A 104 5.53 10.95 -7.09
CA CYS A 104 6.73 11.49 -6.44
C CYS A 104 8.00 11.20 -7.24
N SER A 105 8.76 12.26 -7.54
CA SER A 105 10.05 12.18 -8.20
C SER A 105 11.01 13.23 -7.62
N ASN A 106 12.08 12.79 -6.95
CA ASN A 106 13.09 13.63 -6.30
C ASN A 106 12.48 14.69 -5.35
N ASN A 107 11.67 14.29 -4.37
CA ASN A 107 10.98 15.18 -3.41
C ASN A 107 10.03 16.21 -4.04
N SER A 108 9.69 16.07 -5.31
CA SER A 108 8.68 16.90 -5.98
C SER A 108 7.53 16.04 -6.45
N CYS A 109 6.33 16.58 -6.32
CA CYS A 109 5.13 16.00 -6.87
C CYS A 109 5.04 16.43 -8.33
N VAL A 110 5.35 15.48 -9.22
CA VAL A 110 5.42 15.73 -10.66
C VAL A 110 4.22 15.12 -11.36
N GLU A 111 3.57 15.89 -12.22
CA GLU A 111 2.54 15.40 -13.12
C GLU A 111 3.21 14.65 -14.28
N ILE A 112 2.84 13.39 -14.47
CA ILE A 112 3.26 12.59 -15.62
C ILE A 112 2.08 12.30 -16.53
N GLU A 113 2.35 12.20 -17.83
CA GLU A 113 1.34 11.85 -18.83
C GLU A 113 0.97 10.36 -18.72
N GLY A 114 -0.32 10.07 -18.58
CA GLY A 114 -0.84 8.71 -18.57
C GLY A 114 -1.92 8.49 -17.52
N MET A 115 -2.64 7.38 -17.65
CA MET A 115 -3.64 6.94 -16.66
C MET A 115 -2.95 6.51 -15.37
N GLY A 116 -3.50 6.91 -14.23
CA GLY A 116 -3.02 6.53 -12.90
C GLY A 116 -3.80 7.25 -11.79
N GLU A 117 -3.66 6.77 -10.56
CA GLU A 117 -4.15 7.49 -9.37
C GLU A 117 -3.09 8.50 -8.91
N ASP A 118 -3.52 9.65 -8.41
CA ASP A 118 -2.63 10.64 -7.81
C ASP A 118 -1.99 10.07 -6.54
N GLY A 119 -0.68 9.82 -6.61
CA GLY A 119 0.14 9.40 -5.49
C GLY A 119 0.60 10.56 -4.61
N CYS A 120 0.39 11.82 -5.04
CA CYS A 120 0.72 13.03 -4.32
C CYS A 120 -0.16 14.20 -4.79
N SER A 121 -0.34 15.24 -3.96
CA SER A 121 -1.04 16.47 -4.35
C SER A 121 -0.14 17.71 -4.28
N THR A 122 0.95 17.62 -3.52
CA THR A 122 1.92 18.69 -3.31
C THR A 122 3.32 18.10 -3.15
N ASP A 123 4.35 18.91 -3.33
CA ASP A 123 5.74 18.51 -3.03
C ASP A 123 5.90 18.02 -1.58
N ALA A 124 5.06 18.48 -0.65
CA ALA A 124 5.06 18.01 0.74
C ALA A 124 4.58 16.56 0.89
N ASP A 125 3.69 16.08 0.02
CA ASP A 125 3.25 14.68 0.04
C ASP A 125 4.35 13.74 -0.51
N CYS A 126 5.28 14.30 -1.31
CA CYS A 126 6.48 13.63 -1.80
C CYS A 126 7.71 13.83 -0.92
N GLN A 127 7.53 14.48 0.22
CA GLN A 127 8.45 14.41 1.34
C GLN A 127 8.06 13.20 2.19
N SER A 128 8.04 12.01 1.58
CA SER A 128 8.08 10.78 2.35
C SER A 128 9.48 10.69 2.95
N ASP A 129 9.63 11.12 4.20
CA ASP A 129 10.77 10.86 5.09
C ASP A 129 12.17 11.29 4.61
N GLU A 130 12.33 11.91 3.45
CA GLU A 130 13.62 12.50 3.04
C GLU A 130 13.82 13.83 3.80
N GLY A 131 14.29 13.72 5.05
CA GLY A 131 14.63 14.86 5.90
C GLY A 131 14.19 14.77 7.37
N LEU A 132 13.86 13.59 7.93
CA LEU A 132 13.83 13.43 9.38
C LEU A 132 15.23 13.04 9.89
N PRO A 133 15.56 13.36 11.16
CA PRO A 133 16.72 12.77 11.81
C PRO A 133 16.50 11.26 12.02
N ASP A 134 17.59 10.53 12.23
CA ASP A 134 17.55 9.11 12.55
C ASP A 134 18.72 8.79 13.49
N LEU A 135 18.43 8.71 14.77
CA LEU A 135 19.37 8.52 15.87
C LEU A 135 19.54 7.04 16.14
N ILE A 136 20.73 6.54 15.85
CA ILE A 136 21.15 5.20 16.23
C ILE A 136 22.18 5.25 17.34
N ILE A 137 22.30 4.14 18.05
CA ILE A 137 23.52 3.86 18.81
C ILE A 137 24.47 3.10 17.87
N SER A 138 25.57 3.74 17.47
CA SER A 138 26.53 3.13 16.55
C SER A 138 27.52 2.21 17.27
N ASN A 139 27.78 2.48 18.56
CA ASN A 139 28.69 1.68 19.38
C ASN A 139 28.39 1.85 20.88
N ILE A 140 28.73 0.83 21.65
CA ILE A 140 28.78 0.90 23.11
C ILE A 140 30.05 0.18 23.59
N SER A 141 30.71 0.75 24.59
CA SER A 141 31.88 0.15 25.23
C SER A 141 31.88 0.39 26.72
N MET A 142 32.45 -0.55 27.48
CA MET A 142 32.60 -0.43 28.93
C MET A 142 34.08 -0.46 29.31
N GLU A 143 34.45 0.36 30.28
CA GLU A 143 35.80 0.41 30.84
C GLU A 143 35.73 0.48 32.36
N ILE A 144 36.60 -0.28 33.03
CA ILE A 144 36.84 -0.14 34.47
C ILE A 144 37.65 1.15 34.66
N THR A 145 37.05 2.15 35.30
CA THR A 145 37.64 3.48 35.44
C THR A 145 38.22 3.75 36.82
N ASP A 146 37.80 3.00 37.84
CA ASP A 146 38.39 3.08 39.19
C ASP A 146 38.33 1.72 39.90
N GLU A 147 39.25 1.53 40.85
CA GLU A 147 39.34 0.37 41.72
C GLU A 147 39.75 0.81 43.13
N ILE A 148 38.90 0.51 44.12
CA ILE A 148 39.11 0.91 45.51
C ILE A 148 39.09 -0.31 46.42
N THR A 149 40.24 -0.65 47.00
CA THR A 149 40.33 -1.64 48.07
C THR A 149 40.24 -1.00 49.45
N ASN A 150 39.23 -1.39 50.22
CA ASN A 150 39.13 -1.01 51.62
C ASN A 150 40.18 -1.76 52.45
N SER A 151 41.17 -1.02 52.99
CA SER A 151 42.29 -1.61 53.75
C SER A 151 41.90 -2.27 55.07
N THR A 152 40.67 -2.05 55.56
CA THR A 152 40.18 -2.63 56.83
C THR A 152 39.40 -3.92 56.58
N THR A 153 38.58 -3.97 55.53
CA THR A 153 37.76 -5.14 55.19
C THR A 153 38.40 -6.05 54.14
N ASN A 154 39.45 -5.57 53.46
CA ASN A 154 40.08 -6.21 52.31
C ASN A 154 39.09 -6.55 51.18
N VAL A 155 38.08 -5.69 51.04
CA VAL A 155 37.07 -5.74 49.97
C VAL A 155 37.46 -4.72 48.91
N THR A 156 37.50 -5.15 47.65
CA THR A 156 37.70 -4.28 46.48
C THR A 156 36.35 -4.01 45.83
N VAL A 157 36.13 -2.75 45.45
CA VAL A 157 35.00 -2.34 44.62
C VAL A 157 35.50 -1.59 43.39
N TYR A 158 34.73 -1.67 42.31
CA TYR A 158 35.08 -1.11 41.02
C TYR A 158 34.08 -0.03 40.59
N SER A 159 34.56 0.90 39.77
CA SER A 159 33.72 1.82 39.00
C SER A 159 33.85 1.48 37.52
N VAL A 160 32.72 1.36 36.83
CA VAL A 160 32.66 1.12 35.38
C VAL A 160 32.00 2.31 34.71
N THR A 161 32.65 2.83 33.67
CA THR A 161 32.05 3.82 32.77
C THR A 161 31.59 3.15 31.50
N VAL A 162 30.33 3.35 31.15
CA VAL A 162 29.72 2.94 29.88
C VAL A 162 29.75 4.14 28.94
N TYR A 163 30.47 3.99 27.83
CA TYR A 163 30.52 4.95 26.73
C TYR A 163 29.56 4.52 25.64
N THR A 164 28.55 5.34 25.34
CA THR A 164 27.57 5.08 24.28
C THR A 164 27.76 6.09 23.16
N THR A 165 28.10 5.63 21.97
CA THR A 165 28.21 6.48 20.77
C THR A 165 26.85 6.57 20.11
N VAL A 166 26.29 7.77 20.09
CA VAL A 166 25.04 8.10 19.40
C VAL A 166 25.38 8.80 18.11
N LYS A 167 24.78 8.38 17.00
CA LYS A 167 24.97 8.97 15.68
C LYS A 167 23.63 9.32 15.05
N ASN A 168 23.54 10.49 14.44
CA ASN A 168 22.45 10.81 13.51
C ASN A 168 22.83 10.32 12.11
N ILE A 169 22.12 9.32 11.59
CA ILE A 169 22.25 8.79 10.23
C ILE A 169 21.18 9.34 9.28
N GLY A 170 20.27 10.17 9.79
CA GLY A 170 19.25 10.85 9.00
C GLY A 170 19.78 12.11 8.30
N GLU A 171 18.95 12.67 7.43
CA GLU A 171 19.30 13.77 6.54
C GLU A 171 18.98 15.17 7.14
N SER A 172 18.39 15.23 8.33
CA SER A 172 18.17 16.49 9.06
C SER A 172 18.70 16.49 10.48
N SER A 173 18.76 17.69 11.08
CA SER A 173 19.30 17.90 12.43
C SER A 173 18.35 17.35 13.49
N ALA A 174 18.86 16.45 14.33
CA ALA A 174 18.17 15.97 15.52
C ALA A 174 18.27 17.01 16.63
N GLU A 175 17.15 17.40 17.22
CA GLU A 175 17.15 18.26 18.40
C GLU A 175 17.74 17.55 19.64
N GLN A 176 17.82 18.22 20.78
CA GLN A 176 18.28 17.60 22.02
C GLN A 176 17.29 16.51 22.48
N SER A 177 17.79 15.30 22.72
CA SER A 177 17.01 14.21 23.32
C SER A 177 17.74 13.55 24.51
N THR A 178 17.51 12.25 24.74
CA THR A 178 17.93 11.49 25.90
C THR A 178 18.39 10.09 25.52
N THR A 179 19.52 9.67 26.06
CA THR A 179 20.00 8.29 26.00
C THR A 179 19.75 7.61 27.33
N ARG A 180 19.17 6.41 27.29
CA ARG A 180 19.05 5.52 28.44
C ARG A 180 20.07 4.41 28.35
N VAL A 181 20.81 4.17 29.43
CA VAL A 181 21.71 3.02 29.59
C VAL A 181 21.15 2.13 30.70
N SER A 182 20.96 0.84 30.43
CA SER A 182 20.67 -0.17 31.45
C SER A 182 21.94 -0.96 31.75
N PHE A 183 22.21 -1.22 33.01
CA PHE A 183 23.42 -1.91 33.47
C PHE A 183 23.06 -2.86 34.61
N GLY A 184 23.53 -4.11 34.56
CA GLY A 184 23.20 -5.11 35.57
C GLY A 184 24.14 -6.30 35.56
N GLY A 185 24.18 -7.05 36.67
CA GLY A 185 24.94 -8.29 36.79
C GLY A 185 24.23 -9.27 37.72
N GLU A 186 24.82 -10.44 37.98
CA GLU A 186 24.20 -11.45 38.85
C GLU A 186 23.99 -10.95 40.29
N LEU A 187 24.97 -10.21 40.82
CA LEU A 187 24.97 -9.65 42.18
C LEU A 187 24.61 -8.17 42.22
N PHE A 188 24.48 -7.52 41.06
CA PHE A 188 24.14 -6.11 40.96
C PHE A 188 22.78 -5.97 40.26
N PRO A 189 21.74 -5.49 40.96
CA PRO A 189 20.41 -5.40 40.37
C PRO A 189 20.41 -4.49 39.14
N LEU A 190 19.58 -4.81 38.16
CA LEU A 190 19.44 -4.00 36.95
C LEU A 190 19.14 -2.53 37.33
N SER A 191 20.08 -1.66 37.00
CA SER A 191 20.02 -0.22 37.17
C SER A 191 19.92 0.45 35.81
N PHE A 192 19.47 1.71 35.78
CA PHE A 192 19.48 2.51 34.57
C PHE A 192 19.79 3.98 34.83
N THR A 193 20.40 4.62 33.83
CA THR A 193 20.72 6.05 33.80
C THR A 193 20.06 6.66 32.58
N ILE A 194 19.56 7.90 32.70
CA ILE A 194 19.06 8.69 31.57
C ILE A 194 19.86 9.98 31.52
N THR A 195 20.55 10.19 30.41
CA THR A 195 21.44 11.34 30.19
C THR A 195 21.00 12.09 28.94
N TYR A 196 21.25 13.39 28.88
CA TYR A 196 20.94 14.20 27.70
C TYR A 196 21.85 13.85 26.53
N THR A 197 21.25 13.66 25.36
CA THR A 197 21.94 13.63 24.08
C THR A 197 21.86 15.04 23.48
N PRO A 198 22.98 15.73 23.19
CA PRO A 198 22.94 17.02 22.53
C PRO A 198 22.32 16.92 21.13
N SER A 199 21.95 18.07 20.54
CA SER A 199 21.51 18.10 19.14
C SER A 199 22.62 17.62 18.20
N LEU A 200 22.25 16.84 17.20
CA LEU A 200 23.17 16.23 16.24
C LEU A 200 22.77 16.61 14.81
N GLU A 201 23.67 17.27 14.09
CA GLU A 201 23.52 17.47 12.65
C GLU A 201 23.61 16.12 11.90
N PRO A 202 23.19 16.06 10.62
CA PRO A 202 23.35 14.87 9.79
C PRO A 202 24.79 14.33 9.81
N ASP A 203 24.92 13.01 9.90
CA ASP A 203 26.18 12.26 10.03
C ASP A 203 27.04 12.58 11.28
N GLN A 204 26.57 13.44 12.19
CA GLN A 204 27.29 13.77 13.41
C GLN A 204 27.10 12.68 14.48
N GLU A 205 28.16 12.46 15.27
CA GLU A 205 28.13 11.58 16.43
C GLU A 205 28.54 12.28 17.73
N THR A 206 28.13 11.71 18.86
CA THR A 206 28.52 12.13 20.20
C THR A 206 28.64 10.94 21.14
N ILE A 207 29.38 11.10 22.22
CA ILE A 207 29.56 10.07 23.24
C ILE A 207 28.82 10.49 24.51
N VAL A 208 27.95 9.63 24.99
CA VAL A 208 27.25 9.76 26.27
C VAL A 208 27.87 8.81 27.28
N GLU A 209 28.35 9.37 28.39
CA GLU A 209 28.99 8.62 29.48
C GLU A 209 27.98 8.32 30.60
N SER A 210 28.00 7.09 31.11
CA SER A 210 27.23 6.68 32.30
C SER A 210 28.16 5.94 33.26
N VAL A 211 28.25 6.40 34.50
CA VAL A 211 29.14 5.85 35.53
C VAL A 211 28.34 4.99 36.51
N TYR A 212 28.86 3.80 36.82
CA TYR A 212 28.31 2.87 37.79
C TYR A 212 29.40 2.52 38.81
N ASP A 213 29.15 2.85 40.07
CA ASP A 213 30.09 2.68 41.18
C ASP A 213 29.68 1.53 42.10
N GLU A 214 30.59 1.19 43.03
CA GLU A 214 30.36 0.18 44.08
C GLU A 214 30.09 -1.23 43.52
N LEU A 215 30.75 -1.58 42.42
CA LEU A 215 30.63 -2.89 41.78
C LEU A 215 31.57 -3.92 42.42
N GLU A 216 31.14 -5.17 42.50
CA GLU A 216 31.98 -6.31 42.92
C GLU A 216 32.56 -7.01 41.67
N GLU A 217 33.38 -8.04 41.86
CA GLU A 217 33.80 -8.89 40.75
C GLU A 217 32.60 -9.66 40.18
N GLY A 218 32.52 -9.76 38.86
CA GLY A 218 31.43 -10.46 38.20
C GLY A 218 31.29 -10.13 36.73
N GLU A 219 30.27 -10.73 36.12
CA GLU A 219 29.86 -10.44 34.75
C GLU A 219 28.75 -9.38 34.78
N TYR A 220 28.92 -8.36 33.96
CA TYR A 220 28.03 -7.22 33.85
C TYR A 220 27.61 -7.02 32.40
N ASP A 221 26.31 -6.80 32.21
CA ASP A 221 25.71 -6.55 30.91
C ASP A 221 25.22 -5.11 30.84
N ALA A 222 25.40 -4.48 29.67
CA ALA A 222 24.85 -3.17 29.36
C ALA A 222 24.04 -3.18 28.06
N THR A 223 22.94 -2.44 28.07
CA THR A 223 22.16 -2.07 26.88
C THR A 223 21.96 -0.57 26.87
N ALA A 224 21.74 0.00 25.69
CA ALA A 224 21.42 1.41 25.57
C ALA A 224 20.32 1.65 24.53
N SER A 225 19.58 2.73 24.70
CA SER A 225 18.62 3.24 23.73
C SER A 225 18.70 4.77 23.65
N VAL A 226 18.81 5.33 22.46
CA VAL A 226 18.65 6.77 22.21
C VAL A 226 17.16 7.10 22.05
N ASP A 227 16.84 8.40 22.09
CA ASP A 227 15.50 8.97 22.16
C ASP A 227 14.54 8.21 23.06
N HIS A 228 15.01 7.82 24.25
CA HIS A 228 14.23 6.94 25.13
C HIS A 228 12.86 7.51 25.54
N LEU A 229 12.70 8.84 25.48
CA LEU A 229 11.47 9.53 25.81
C LEU A 229 10.60 9.84 24.58
N LEU A 230 11.00 9.39 23.38
CA LEU A 230 10.31 9.57 22.10
C LEU A 230 9.96 11.05 21.86
N LYS A 231 10.99 11.89 21.93
CA LYS A 231 10.87 13.34 21.76
C LYS A 231 11.06 13.79 20.31
N ILE A 232 11.78 13.00 19.54
CA ILE A 232 12.12 13.27 18.16
C ILE A 232 11.30 12.28 17.33
N GLU A 233 10.73 12.76 16.24
CA GLU A 233 10.13 11.88 15.23
C GLU A 233 11.23 11.53 14.24
N GLU A 234 11.48 10.23 14.08
CA GLU A 234 12.65 9.70 13.38
C GLU A 234 12.25 8.91 12.13
N LEU A 235 13.21 8.68 11.23
CA LEU A 235 12.99 7.83 10.04
C LEU A 235 12.64 6.38 10.42
N ASP A 236 13.29 5.87 11.47
CA ASP A 236 13.10 4.51 11.95
C ASP A 236 13.16 4.45 13.48
N GLU A 237 11.99 4.56 14.10
CA GLU A 237 11.80 4.48 15.56
C GLU A 237 12.22 3.13 16.18
N GLU A 238 12.50 2.11 15.37
CA GLU A 238 12.87 0.76 15.84
C GLU A 238 14.39 0.56 15.95
N ASN A 239 15.21 1.46 15.42
CA ASN A 239 16.67 1.32 15.37
C ASN A 239 17.42 2.06 16.51
N ASN A 240 16.68 2.72 17.41
CA ASN A 240 17.23 3.52 18.51
C ASN A 240 17.97 2.71 19.58
N GLY A 241 17.82 1.38 19.57
CA GLY A 241 18.39 0.47 20.57
C GLY A 241 19.69 -0.19 20.12
N PHE A 242 20.61 -0.37 21.08
CA PHE A 242 21.77 -1.27 20.91
C PHE A 242 21.61 -2.53 21.76
N GLY A 243 22.06 -3.65 21.20
CA GLY A 243 22.04 -4.95 21.86
C GLY A 243 22.88 -5.02 23.13
N VAL A 244 22.87 -6.20 23.77
CA VAL A 244 23.64 -6.43 25.01
C VAL A 244 25.13 -6.54 24.70
N ILE A 245 25.95 -5.82 25.46
CA ILE A 245 27.39 -6.07 25.59
C ILE A 245 27.73 -6.51 27.01
N MET A 246 28.76 -7.34 27.15
CA MET A 246 29.21 -7.90 28.42
C MET A 246 30.62 -7.40 28.76
N LEU A 247 30.85 -7.12 30.05
CA LEU A 247 32.15 -6.86 30.64
C LEU A 247 32.34 -7.80 31.83
N VAL A 248 33.51 -8.42 31.91
CA VAL A 248 33.95 -9.16 33.11
C VAL A 248 34.78 -8.21 33.96
N VAL A 249 34.32 -7.96 35.18
CA VAL A 249 35.05 -7.21 36.20
C VAL A 249 35.76 -8.21 37.09
N SER A 250 37.09 -8.16 37.12
CA SER A 250 37.93 -9.00 37.96
C SER A 250 39.22 -8.28 38.34
N ASP A 251 39.84 -8.69 39.45
CA ASP A 251 41.21 -8.28 39.79
C ASP A 251 42.16 -8.56 38.61
N SER A 252 43.11 -7.65 38.40
CA SER A 252 44.04 -7.68 37.27
C SER A 252 45.28 -8.56 37.52
N ASN A 253 45.28 -9.34 38.62
CA ASN A 253 46.38 -10.20 39.09
C ASN A 253 46.25 -11.68 38.72
#